data_AF-A0A813CDT1-F1
#
_entry.id   AF-A0A813CDT1-F1
#
_cell.length_a   1.000
_cell.length_b   1.000
_cell.length_c   1.000
_cell.angle_alpha   90.00
_cell.angle_beta   90.00
_cell.angle_gamma   90.00
#
_symmetry.space_group_name_H-M   'P 1'
#
loop_
_entity.id
_entity.type
_entity.pdbx_description
1 polymer ?
#
loop_
_entity_poly.entity_id
_entity_poly.type
_entity_poly.pdbx_seq_one_letter_code
_entity_poly.pdbx_strand_id
1 'polypeptide(L)'
;AKRETAYGEKPEAVKTHLRNMVIVPEMIGSVVGVYNGKQYINVEIKPEMIGHYLGEFSITYKPIKHGRAKAVKGRHESGCWYGLVLPRTLLLLDVWFLSVLVLGRLKAHAEVSDGFVLLPSLVETEASTSSPQPQMPRLDLLSMGSDSQKIGDLETWVMSMVGKVEMDNATVGFIDQIRQMVEDMIPQVLNRSAASVQELRRLLEAFTHCRLEKVLQEDLAELQERHLYCRGNESRQAIATAEVKQSECTKFVAIDQIPSHDECGVPQHPDTMRYYAEALRNKFKDKYDEWVRRRESCDTAANSTESLRLRKAALEEQQQQLRAICNSLQDELDHRICGGKVAAERRCHSYEECYERARANFLEQNKTVAALEKEMKQEYRALKRIICILKAFEGGVEEKELEVCRSRTVNLDPVGIDWTPFKILPPQTTCSARKLWPWPNASSAEYAADVYGSVPTDVALKECSAVPCCQTVYS
;
A
#
# COMPACT_ATOMS: atom_id res chain seq x y z
N ALA A 1 10.07 -20.13 25.25
CA ALA A 1 10.63 -18.90 25.86
C ALA A 1 9.57 -18.07 26.58
N LYS A 2 8.89 -17.10 25.93
CA LYS A 2 7.96 -16.16 26.63
C LYS A 2 6.77 -16.83 27.36
N ARG A 3 6.30 -17.98 26.90
CA ARG A 3 5.19 -18.73 27.53
C ARG A 3 5.62 -19.62 28.70
N GLU A 4 6.91 -19.93 28.80
CA GLU A 4 7.45 -20.94 29.72
C GLU A 4 8.08 -20.31 30.98
N THR A 5 8.16 -18.98 31.04
CA THR A 5 8.82 -18.24 32.12
C THR A 5 7.84 -17.88 33.21
N ALA A 6 8.28 -17.99 34.47
CA ALA A 6 7.48 -17.61 35.63
C ALA A 6 7.14 -16.11 35.61
N TYR A 7 6.00 -15.76 36.20
CA TYR A 7 5.50 -14.39 36.23
C TYR A 7 6.49 -13.47 37.00
N GLY A 8 7.01 -12.45 36.31
CA GLY A 8 7.94 -11.46 36.88
C GLY A 8 9.42 -11.69 36.55
N GLU A 9 9.78 -12.81 35.92
CA GLU A 9 11.16 -13.09 35.49
C GLU A 9 11.37 -12.79 34.00
N LYS A 10 12.61 -12.43 33.62
CA LYS A 10 12.96 -12.16 32.23
C LYS A 10 13.08 -13.47 31.43
N PRO A 11 12.53 -13.54 30.21
CA PRO A 11 12.59 -14.76 29.43
C PRO A 11 14.01 -15.05 28.93
N GLU A 12 14.30 -16.35 28.74
CA GLU A 12 15.57 -16.79 28.17
C GLU A 12 15.80 -16.18 26.77
N ALA A 13 17.02 -15.74 26.50
CA ALA A 13 17.37 -15.03 25.28
C ALA A 13 17.42 -15.98 24.07
N VAL A 14 16.59 -15.71 23.05
CA VAL A 14 16.58 -16.47 21.81
C VAL A 14 17.65 -15.93 20.85
N LYS A 15 18.64 -16.77 20.50
CA LYS A 15 19.76 -16.37 19.63
C LYS A 15 19.34 -16.40 18.16
N THR A 16 19.64 -15.34 17.41
CA THR A 16 19.34 -15.21 15.99
C THR A 16 20.48 -14.56 15.21
N HIS A 17 20.68 -15.03 13.97
CA HIS A 17 21.55 -14.37 12.98
C HIS A 17 20.78 -13.42 12.06
N LEU A 18 19.44 -13.46 12.10
CA LEU A 18 18.59 -12.68 11.22
C LEU A 18 18.54 -11.23 11.71
N ARG A 19 19.28 -10.35 11.02
CA ARG A 19 19.33 -8.91 11.31
C ARG A 19 18.30 -8.09 10.51
N ASN A 20 17.73 -8.69 9.47
CA ASN A 20 16.74 -8.10 8.56
C ASN A 20 15.29 -8.30 9.01
N MET A 21 15.05 -8.88 10.19
CA MET A 21 13.70 -9.05 10.71
C MET A 21 13.22 -7.75 11.37
N VAL A 22 12.01 -7.33 11.00
CA VAL A 22 11.33 -6.18 11.62
C VAL A 22 10.70 -6.61 12.94
N ILE A 23 10.80 -5.77 13.96
CA ILE A 23 10.18 -6.01 15.27
C ILE A 23 8.66 -5.87 15.14
N VAL A 24 7.94 -6.97 15.38
CA VAL A 24 6.47 -7.01 15.41
C VAL A 24 5.94 -6.87 16.85
N PRO A 25 4.72 -6.33 17.05
CA PRO A 25 4.15 -6.11 18.39
C PRO A 25 4.06 -7.38 19.27
N GLU A 26 3.94 -8.56 18.68
CA GLU A 26 3.88 -9.82 19.42
C GLU A 26 5.18 -10.16 20.17
N MET A 27 6.32 -9.60 19.70
CA MET A 27 7.64 -9.85 20.25
C MET A 27 7.97 -9.00 21.49
N ILE A 28 7.13 -8.02 21.84
CA ILE A 28 7.36 -7.10 22.97
C ILE A 28 7.55 -7.89 24.27
N GLY A 29 8.55 -7.50 25.07
CA GLY A 29 8.92 -8.17 26.32
C GLY A 29 9.71 -9.47 26.15
N SER A 30 10.10 -9.82 24.92
CA SER A 30 11.03 -10.92 24.66
C SER A 30 12.48 -10.43 24.66
N VAL A 31 13.43 -11.31 25.00
CA VAL A 31 14.86 -11.05 24.89
C VAL A 31 15.40 -11.80 23.68
N VAL A 32 15.98 -11.05 22.73
CA VAL A 32 16.53 -11.60 21.48
C VAL A 32 18.03 -11.35 21.44
N GLY A 33 18.82 -12.41 21.32
CA GLY A 33 20.26 -12.33 21.11
C GLY A 33 20.56 -12.14 19.63
N VAL A 34 20.93 -10.93 19.21
CA VAL A 34 21.25 -10.62 17.81
C VAL A 34 22.74 -10.83 17.56
N TYR A 35 23.09 -11.60 16.53
CA TYR A 35 24.49 -11.87 16.20
C TYR A 35 25.19 -10.68 15.57
N ASN A 36 26.36 -10.36 16.11
CA ASN A 36 27.13 -9.18 15.74
C ASN A 36 28.40 -9.47 14.90
N GLY A 37 28.55 -10.71 14.41
CA GLY A 37 29.77 -11.16 13.71
C GLY A 37 30.85 -11.74 14.62
N LYS A 38 30.69 -11.66 15.94
CA LYS A 38 31.60 -12.28 16.94
C LYS A 38 30.84 -12.89 18.12
N GLN A 39 29.87 -12.15 18.66
CA GLN A 39 29.06 -12.56 19.81
C GLN A 39 27.59 -12.18 19.60
N TYR A 40 26.70 -12.78 20.38
CA TYR A 40 25.30 -12.41 20.44
C TYR A 40 25.10 -11.30 21.48
N ILE A 41 24.49 -10.20 21.07
CA ILE A 41 24.10 -9.11 21.97
C ILE A 41 22.64 -9.32 22.35
N ASN A 42 22.37 -9.47 23.65
CA ASN A 42 21.01 -9.65 24.14
C ASN A 42 20.28 -8.30 24.16
N VAL A 43 19.24 -8.18 23.33
CA VAL A 43 18.39 -7.00 23.21
C VAL A 43 17.01 -7.34 23.80
N GLU A 44 16.58 -6.57 24.79
CA GLU A 44 15.23 -6.64 25.35
C GLU A 44 14.30 -5.75 24.52
N ILE A 45 13.27 -6.35 23.92
CA ILE A 45 12.38 -5.64 22.99
C ILE A 45 11.37 -4.78 23.76
N LYS A 46 11.48 -3.46 23.60
CA LYS A 46 10.56 -2.46 24.15
C LYS A 46 9.48 -2.07 23.13
N PRO A 47 8.31 -1.55 23.57
CA PRO A 47 7.26 -1.07 22.65
C PRO A 47 7.76 -0.01 21.66
N GLU A 48 8.70 0.84 22.07
CA GLU A 48 9.21 1.93 21.20
C GLU A 48 10.12 1.45 20.08
N MET A 49 10.40 0.13 20.01
CA MET A 49 11.24 -0.48 18.98
C MET A 49 10.42 -1.11 17.85
N ILE A 50 9.09 -1.05 17.90
CA ILE A 50 8.21 -1.62 16.86
C ILE A 50 8.46 -0.91 15.52
N GLY A 51 8.54 -1.70 14.45
CA GLY A 51 8.79 -1.18 13.09
C GLY A 51 10.27 -0.99 12.73
N HIS A 52 11.19 -1.09 13.70
CA HIS A 52 12.63 -1.08 13.44
C HIS A 52 13.16 -2.48 13.13
N TYR A 53 14.30 -2.55 12.43
CA TYR A 53 15.00 -3.81 12.18
C TYR A 53 15.83 -4.24 13.39
N LEU A 54 15.84 -5.54 13.71
CA LEU A 54 16.67 -6.10 14.78
C LEU A 54 18.17 -5.76 14.63
N GLY A 55 18.63 -5.61 13.38
CA GLY A 55 20.01 -5.25 13.06
C GLY A 55 20.46 -3.88 13.54
N GLU A 56 19.53 -2.93 13.72
CA GLU A 56 19.81 -1.55 14.20
C GLU A 56 20.29 -1.55 15.65
N PHE A 57 19.82 -2.50 16.46
CA PHE A 57 20.13 -2.61 17.88
C PHE A 57 21.41 -3.41 18.16
N SER A 58 22.10 -3.91 17.12
CA SER A 58 23.37 -4.65 17.23
C SER A 58 24.45 -4.01 16.36
N ILE A 59 25.36 -3.26 16.99
CA ILE A 59 26.44 -2.53 16.33
C ILE A 59 27.58 -3.47 15.92
N THR A 60 27.82 -3.66 14.62
CA THR A 60 28.83 -4.60 14.04
C THR A 60 30.29 -4.31 14.32
N TYR A 61 30.59 -3.14 14.86
CA TYR A 61 31.94 -2.68 15.13
C TYR A 61 32.06 -2.12 16.55
N LYS A 62 33.28 -2.08 17.05
CA LYS A 62 33.57 -1.36 18.31
C LYS A 62 33.84 0.10 17.96
N PRO A 63 33.08 1.07 18.49
CA PRO A 63 33.34 2.48 18.23
C PRO A 63 34.74 2.83 18.72
N ILE A 64 35.59 3.28 17.80
CA ILE A 64 36.95 3.73 18.10
C ILE A 64 36.89 5.13 18.72
N LYS A 65 37.25 5.24 20.00
CA LYS A 65 37.50 6.53 20.62
C LYS A 65 38.96 6.88 20.36
N HIS A 66 39.22 7.93 19.58
CA HIS A 66 40.55 8.53 19.51
C HIS A 66 40.85 9.24 20.85
N GLY A 67 41.32 8.47 21.83
CA GLY A 67 41.84 9.02 23.08
C GLY A 67 43.31 9.42 22.92
N ARG A 68 43.74 10.48 23.62
CA ARG A 68 45.18 10.71 23.84
C ARG A 68 45.78 9.45 24.46
N ALA A 69 46.91 9.01 23.91
CA ALA A 69 47.58 7.76 24.26
C ALA A 69 47.77 7.63 25.79
N LYS A 70 46.97 6.79 26.43
CA LYS A 70 47.35 6.18 27.70
C LYS A 70 48.03 4.86 27.37
N ALA A 71 49.32 4.79 27.68
CA ALA A 71 50.11 3.59 27.55
C ALA A 71 49.47 2.46 28.37
N VAL A 72 48.86 1.49 27.70
CA VAL A 72 48.43 0.22 28.30
C VAL A 72 49.29 -0.89 27.71
N LYS A 73 50.05 -1.54 28.60
CA LYS A 73 50.92 -2.68 28.33
C LYS A 73 50.03 -3.92 28.13
N GLY A 74 49.65 -4.20 26.90
CA GLY A 74 48.91 -5.40 26.49
C GLY A 74 49.82 -6.34 25.69
N ARG A 75 50.14 -7.49 26.29
CA ARG A 75 50.99 -8.56 25.75
C ARG A 75 50.31 -9.19 24.53
N HIS A 76 50.88 -9.04 23.34
CA HIS A 76 50.52 -9.83 22.16
C HIS A 76 51.42 -11.07 22.12
N GLU A 77 50.82 -12.24 22.35
CA GLU A 77 51.37 -13.55 21.97
C GLU A 77 50.85 -13.95 20.58
N SER A 78 51.64 -14.77 19.87
CA SER A 78 51.59 -15.19 18.44
C SER A 78 52.13 -14.14 17.45
N GLY A 79 53.32 -14.23 16.82
CA GLY A 79 54.10 -15.39 16.31
C GLY A 79 53.49 -15.82 14.96
N CYS A 80 54.12 -15.77 13.78
CA CYS A 80 55.50 -15.96 13.28
C CYS A 80 55.77 -15.02 12.08
N TRP A 81 56.91 -14.35 11.95
CA TRP A 81 58.24 -14.79 11.43
C TRP A 81 58.34 -14.85 9.89
N TYR A 82 58.94 -13.81 9.30
CA TYR A 82 60.07 -13.82 8.33
C TYR A 82 60.57 -12.35 8.36
N GLY A 83 61.77 -11.97 8.78
CA GLY A 83 63.04 -12.69 8.72
C GLY A 83 63.84 -12.22 7.51
N LEU A 84 64.19 -10.92 7.43
CA LEU A 84 65.25 -10.44 6.54
C LEU A 84 66.02 -9.30 7.21
N VAL A 85 67.32 -9.50 7.17
CA VAL A 85 68.40 -8.93 7.99
C VAL A 85 68.90 -7.62 7.37
N LEU A 86 69.14 -6.63 8.23
CA LEU A 86 69.91 -5.38 8.01
C LEU A 86 71.33 -5.65 7.47
N PRO A 87 71.99 -4.72 6.74
CA PRO A 87 72.64 -3.53 7.35
C PRO A 87 72.49 -2.27 6.46
N ARG A 88 72.25 -1.04 6.95
CA ARG A 88 72.96 -0.15 7.89
C ARG A 88 74.37 0.28 7.44
N THR A 89 74.43 1.31 6.60
CA THR A 89 75.54 2.27 6.41
C THR A 89 74.96 3.61 5.91
N LEU A 90 75.04 4.70 6.68
CA LEU A 90 75.93 5.88 6.47
C LEU A 90 75.48 6.75 5.25
N LEU A 91 75.15 8.05 5.29
CA LEU A 91 75.63 9.27 5.99
C LEU A 91 74.49 10.33 5.97
N LEU A 92 74.16 11.02 7.07
CA LEU A 92 74.55 12.42 7.39
C LEU A 92 74.83 13.33 6.18
N LEU A 93 74.00 14.36 5.98
CA LEU A 93 74.43 15.77 5.89
C LEU A 93 73.22 16.73 5.94
N ASP A 94 73.41 17.74 6.77
CA ASP A 94 72.53 18.83 7.15
C ASP A 94 72.17 19.79 5.99
N VAL A 95 70.94 20.30 5.98
CA VAL A 95 70.66 21.67 5.52
C VAL A 95 69.58 22.30 6.40
N TRP A 96 70.04 22.91 7.49
CA TRP A 96 69.32 23.92 8.26
C TRP A 96 69.87 25.27 7.80
N PHE A 97 69.09 26.08 7.07
CA PHE A 97 69.14 27.56 6.93
C PHE A 97 68.68 28.05 5.54
N LEU A 98 67.49 28.64 5.50
CA LEU A 98 67.09 29.82 4.71
C LEU A 98 65.66 30.15 5.20
N SER A 99 65.54 30.94 6.28
CA SER A 99 65.37 32.40 6.25
C SER A 99 64.05 32.82 5.58
N VAL A 100 63.02 33.22 6.34
CA VAL A 100 62.76 34.60 6.85
C VAL A 100 61.73 35.33 5.96
N LEU A 101 60.74 35.96 6.62
CA LEU A 101 59.84 37.03 6.15
C LEU A 101 58.76 36.67 5.11
N VAL A 102 57.52 36.46 5.56
CA VAL A 102 56.44 37.46 5.40
C VAL A 102 55.52 37.39 6.62
N LEU A 103 55.64 38.38 7.49
CA LEU A 103 54.62 38.78 8.47
C LEU A 103 53.54 39.59 7.76
N GLY A 104 52.27 39.40 8.14
CA GLY A 104 51.31 40.50 8.12
C GLY A 104 49.87 40.15 7.76
N ARG A 105 49.04 39.85 8.76
CA ARG A 105 47.98 40.75 9.31
C ARG A 105 46.91 39.94 10.08
N LEU A 106 46.84 40.18 11.40
CA LEU A 106 45.72 40.77 12.16
C LEU A 106 44.46 39.89 12.22
N LYS A 107 44.17 39.15 13.31
CA LYS A 107 43.87 39.50 14.71
C LYS A 107 42.40 39.91 14.95
N ALA A 108 41.75 39.10 15.81
CA ALA A 108 40.69 39.43 16.79
C ALA A 108 39.26 39.71 16.28
N HIS A 109 38.16 39.48 17.03
CA HIS A 109 37.86 39.06 18.41
C HIS A 109 36.44 38.42 18.38
N ALA A 110 36.18 37.30 19.04
CA ALA A 110 35.44 37.15 20.31
C ALA A 110 33.94 37.53 20.30
N GLU A 111 33.12 36.52 20.65
CA GLU A 111 31.89 36.49 21.49
C GLU A 111 30.88 37.65 21.42
N VAL A 112 29.57 37.31 21.39
CA VAL A 112 28.60 37.63 22.46
C VAL A 112 27.13 37.31 22.05
N SER A 113 26.47 36.55 22.93
CA SER A 113 25.05 36.52 23.36
C SER A 113 23.86 36.40 22.39
N ASP A 114 23.05 35.38 22.69
CA ASP A 114 21.62 35.42 23.07
C ASP A 114 20.69 36.51 22.53
N GLY A 115 19.56 36.05 21.98
CA GLY A 115 18.26 36.68 22.17
C GLY A 115 17.46 36.92 20.89
N PHE A 116 16.47 36.06 20.60
CA PHE A 116 15.19 36.58 20.12
C PHE A 116 14.01 35.76 20.61
N VAL A 117 12.98 36.52 20.94
CA VAL A 117 11.83 36.25 21.82
C VAL A 117 10.64 35.69 21.04
N LEU A 118 9.83 34.95 21.81
CA LEU A 118 8.47 34.45 21.61
C LEU A 118 7.46 35.38 20.91
N LEU A 119 6.48 34.76 20.24
CA LEU A 119 4.99 34.85 20.42
C LEU A 119 4.26 34.55 19.07
N PRO A 120 2.93 34.23 19.03
CA PRO A 120 2.26 33.07 19.63
C PRO A 120 1.18 32.40 18.73
N SER A 121 0.72 31.21 19.17
CA SER A 121 -0.64 30.63 19.11
C SER A 121 -1.50 30.68 17.84
N LEU A 122 -1.91 29.50 17.34
CA LEU A 122 -3.31 29.02 17.28
C LEU A 122 -3.43 27.65 16.58
N VAL A 123 -4.21 26.73 17.19
CA VAL A 123 -4.97 25.59 16.58
C VAL A 123 -4.10 24.40 16.11
N GLU A 124 -4.26 23.12 16.47
CA GLU A 124 -5.26 22.29 17.14
C GLU A 124 -4.49 21.03 17.63
N THR A 125 -4.70 20.58 18.86
CA THR A 125 -4.22 19.27 19.33
C THR A 125 -5.40 18.38 19.61
N GLU A 126 -5.64 17.41 18.73
CA GLU A 126 -6.38 16.19 19.07
C GLU A 126 -5.41 15.21 19.74
N ALA A 127 -5.73 14.87 20.99
CA ALA A 127 -5.13 13.79 21.73
C ALA A 127 -5.70 12.45 21.22
N SER A 128 -4.85 11.55 20.74
CA SER A 128 -5.19 10.14 20.58
C SER A 128 -4.64 9.33 21.76
N THR A 129 -5.32 9.48 22.90
CA THR A 129 -5.35 8.42 23.91
C THR A 129 -6.12 7.24 23.35
N SER A 130 -5.46 6.10 23.32
CA SER A 130 -6.05 4.79 23.13
C SER A 130 -7.17 4.57 24.15
N SER A 131 -8.37 4.32 23.62
CA SER A 131 -9.53 3.85 24.37
C SER A 131 -10.06 2.61 23.64
N PRO A 132 -10.68 1.66 24.36
CA PRO A 132 -10.86 0.29 23.92
C PRO A 132 -11.91 0.19 22.83
N GLN A 133 -11.83 -0.89 22.06
CA GLN A 133 -12.84 -1.32 21.09
C GLN A 133 -14.25 -1.07 21.63
N PRO A 134 -15.16 -0.47 20.86
CA PRO A 134 -16.58 -0.60 21.17
C PRO A 134 -16.92 -2.07 20.91
N GLN A 135 -16.91 -2.87 21.98
CA GLN A 135 -17.85 -3.97 22.03
C GLN A 135 -19.21 -3.33 21.79
N MET A 136 -19.79 -3.60 20.62
CA MET A 136 -21.20 -3.30 20.41
C MET A 136 -21.94 -3.87 21.62
N PRO A 137 -22.81 -3.10 22.28
CA PRO A 137 -23.80 -3.74 23.13
C PRO A 137 -24.55 -4.66 22.17
N ARG A 138 -24.33 -5.97 22.31
CA ARG A 138 -25.33 -6.92 21.87
C ARG A 138 -26.56 -6.49 22.66
N LEU A 139 -27.46 -5.76 22.02
CA LEU A 139 -28.75 -5.52 22.61
C LEU A 139 -29.31 -6.94 22.76
N ASP A 140 -29.30 -7.44 23.99
CA ASP A 140 -29.98 -8.66 24.37
C ASP A 140 -31.49 -8.39 24.28
N LEU A 141 -31.95 -8.18 23.04
CA LEU A 141 -33.35 -8.13 22.62
C LEU A 141 -34.01 -9.52 22.67
N LEU A 142 -33.36 -10.48 23.34
CA LEU A 142 -33.83 -11.84 23.56
C LEU A 142 -33.86 -12.25 25.04
N SER A 143 -33.84 -11.30 25.99
CA SER A 143 -34.17 -11.59 27.40
C SER A 143 -35.57 -11.15 27.83
N MET A 144 -36.41 -10.61 26.93
CA MET A 144 -37.77 -10.14 27.30
C MET A 144 -38.89 -11.18 27.13
N GLY A 145 -38.56 -12.47 27.05
CA GLY A 145 -39.54 -13.56 27.05
C GLY A 145 -40.31 -13.75 28.36
N SER A 146 -40.53 -12.70 29.18
CA SER A 146 -41.24 -12.85 30.46
C SER A 146 -42.27 -11.76 30.79
N ASP A 147 -42.37 -10.66 30.04
CA ASP A 147 -43.26 -9.55 30.46
C ASP A 147 -44.64 -9.58 29.80
N SER A 148 -44.77 -10.02 28.55
CA SER A 148 -46.09 -10.20 27.93
C SER A 148 -46.92 -11.30 28.61
N GLN A 149 -46.26 -12.32 29.17
CA GLN A 149 -46.91 -13.39 29.92
C GLN A 149 -47.41 -12.88 31.28
N LYS A 150 -46.58 -12.09 32.00
CA LYS A 150 -46.97 -11.42 33.26
C LYS A 150 -48.10 -10.41 33.08
N ILE A 151 -48.15 -9.68 31.96
CA ILE A 151 -49.25 -8.75 31.67
C ILE A 151 -50.54 -9.51 31.35
N GLY A 152 -50.46 -10.65 30.65
CA GLY A 152 -51.61 -11.55 30.45
C GLY A 152 -52.11 -12.17 31.75
N ASP A 153 -51.20 -12.54 32.65
CA ASP A 153 -51.52 -13.02 34.00
C ASP A 153 -52.16 -11.90 34.84
N LEU A 154 -51.70 -10.66 34.70
CA LEU A 154 -52.30 -9.49 35.34
C LEU A 154 -53.71 -9.21 34.80
N GLU A 155 -53.93 -9.28 33.48
CA GLU A 155 -55.27 -9.17 32.88
C GLU A 155 -56.20 -10.25 33.46
N THR A 156 -55.72 -11.50 33.57
CA THR A 156 -56.47 -12.63 34.13
C THR A 156 -56.77 -12.45 35.63
N TRP A 157 -55.81 -11.92 36.38
CA TRP A 157 -55.95 -11.66 37.82
C TRP A 157 -56.93 -10.51 38.09
N VAL A 158 -56.83 -9.39 37.37
CA VAL A 158 -57.79 -8.27 37.47
C VAL A 158 -59.20 -8.76 37.12
N MET A 159 -59.35 -9.63 36.12
CA MET A 159 -60.64 -10.24 35.78
C MET A 159 -61.21 -11.12 36.89
N SER A 160 -60.38 -11.73 37.73
CA SER A 160 -60.83 -12.57 38.84
C SER A 160 -61.41 -11.80 40.04
N MET A 161 -61.10 -10.50 40.13
CA MET A 161 -61.60 -9.59 41.16
C MET A 161 -62.99 -9.03 40.86
N VAL A 162 -63.44 -9.12 39.60
CA VAL A 162 -64.76 -8.67 39.16
C VAL A 162 -65.85 -9.49 39.86
N GLY A 163 -66.78 -8.80 40.54
CA GLY A 163 -67.95 -9.41 41.18
C GLY A 163 -67.71 -10.06 42.55
N LYS A 164 -66.50 -9.97 43.11
CA LYS A 164 -66.14 -10.59 44.41
C LYS A 164 -65.81 -9.60 45.53
N VAL A 165 -65.78 -8.30 45.24
CA VAL A 165 -65.24 -7.29 46.17
C VAL A 165 -66.29 -6.21 46.45
N GLU A 166 -66.67 -6.04 47.72
CA GLU A 166 -67.40 -4.86 48.20
C GLU A 166 -66.46 -3.65 48.12
N MET A 167 -66.87 -2.57 47.44
CA MET A 167 -66.02 -1.39 47.24
C MET A 167 -65.97 -0.53 48.50
N ASP A 168 -64.93 -0.71 49.31
CA ASP A 168 -64.55 0.20 50.39
C ASP A 168 -63.52 1.25 49.90
N ASN A 169 -63.38 2.36 50.63
CA ASN A 169 -62.43 3.44 50.27
C ASN A 169 -60.98 2.96 50.14
N ALA A 170 -60.60 1.85 50.80
CA ALA A 170 -59.27 1.27 50.71
C ALA A 170 -59.05 0.53 49.37
N THR A 171 -60.05 -0.22 48.89
CA THR A 171 -60.00 -0.91 47.59
C THR A 171 -59.95 0.09 46.44
N VAL A 172 -60.68 1.22 46.54
CA VAL A 172 -60.62 2.31 45.56
C VAL A 172 -59.19 2.88 45.44
N GLY A 173 -58.53 3.15 46.56
CA GLY A 173 -57.14 3.66 46.56
C GLY A 173 -56.11 2.68 45.98
N PHE A 174 -56.32 1.37 46.14
CA PHE A 174 -55.47 0.35 45.53
C PHE A 174 -55.67 0.24 44.01
N ILE A 175 -56.92 0.34 43.55
CA ILE A 175 -57.27 0.38 42.12
C ILE A 175 -56.64 1.61 41.44
N ASP A 176 -56.65 2.77 42.10
CA ASP A 176 -55.97 3.97 41.63
C ASP A 176 -54.46 3.78 41.47
N GLN A 177 -53.80 3.08 42.41
CA GLN A 177 -52.37 2.76 42.30
C GLN A 177 -52.08 1.85 41.10
N ILE A 178 -52.90 0.81 40.88
CA ILE A 178 -52.76 -0.06 39.71
C ILE A 178 -53.00 0.72 38.43
N ARG A 179 -54.00 1.61 38.40
CA ARG A 179 -54.28 2.47 37.23
C ARG A 179 -53.05 3.28 36.87
N GLN A 180 -52.43 3.93 37.86
CA GLN A 180 -51.23 4.73 37.65
C GLN A 180 -50.05 3.89 37.13
N MET A 181 -49.82 2.70 37.70
CA MET A 181 -48.80 1.78 37.21
C MET A 181 -49.02 1.37 35.75
N VAL A 182 -50.27 1.03 35.38
CA VAL A 182 -50.62 0.63 34.01
C VAL A 182 -50.50 1.80 33.03
N GLU A 183 -50.87 3.01 33.46
CA GLU A 183 -50.69 4.24 32.68
C GLU A 183 -49.20 4.53 32.43
N ASP A 184 -48.34 4.29 33.42
CA ASP A 184 -46.87 4.47 33.31
C ASP A 184 -46.19 3.40 32.43
N MET A 185 -46.81 2.22 32.27
CA MET A 185 -46.29 1.17 31.39
C MET A 185 -46.55 1.44 29.90
N ILE A 186 -47.59 2.20 29.55
CA ILE A 186 -47.92 2.49 28.14
C ILE A 186 -46.79 3.22 27.40
N PRO A 187 -46.22 4.32 27.95
CA PRO A 187 -45.07 4.97 27.34
C PRO A 187 -43.86 4.05 27.15
N GLN A 188 -43.67 3.05 28.02
CA GLN A 188 -42.58 2.09 27.89
C GLN A 188 -42.74 1.20 26.65
N VAL A 189 -43.95 0.70 26.39
CA VAL A 189 -44.26 -0.07 25.17
C VAL A 189 -44.07 0.79 23.91
N LEU A 190 -44.56 2.03 23.93
CA LEU A 190 -44.39 2.96 22.81
C LEU A 190 -42.92 3.29 22.55
N ASN A 191 -42.12 3.50 23.60
CA ASN A 191 -40.70 3.76 23.49
C ASN A 191 -39.92 2.54 22.95
N ARG A 192 -40.29 1.32 23.36
CA ARG A 192 -39.71 0.09 22.78
C ARG A 192 -40.02 -0.06 21.28
N SER A 193 -41.23 0.30 20.86
CA SER A 193 -41.60 0.32 19.44
C SER A 193 -40.77 1.36 18.68
N ALA A 194 -40.67 2.59 19.20
CA ALA A 194 -39.85 3.65 18.61
C ALA A 194 -38.36 3.27 18.52
N ALA A 195 -37.80 2.63 19.55
CA ALA A 195 -36.44 2.13 19.58
C ALA A 195 -36.19 1.04 18.53
N SER A 196 -37.16 0.15 18.31
CA SER A 196 -37.08 -0.88 17.26
C SER A 196 -37.02 -0.27 15.86
N VAL A 197 -37.80 0.80 15.61
CA VAL A 197 -37.75 1.57 14.36
C VAL A 197 -36.39 2.25 14.18
N GLN A 198 -35.85 2.83 15.25
CA GLN A 198 -34.53 3.47 15.21
C GLN A 198 -33.41 2.47 14.90
N GLU A 199 -33.47 1.26 15.46
CA GLU A 199 -32.49 0.21 15.17
C GLU A 199 -32.54 -0.25 13.71
N LEU A 200 -33.73 -0.43 13.14
CA LEU A 200 -33.88 -0.74 11.72
C LEU A 200 -33.32 0.36 10.81
N ARG A 201 -33.51 1.64 11.18
CA ARG A 201 -32.92 2.79 10.45
C ARG A 201 -31.39 2.76 10.52
N ARG A 202 -30.82 2.51 11.69
CA ARG A 202 -29.37 2.38 11.88
C ARG A 202 -28.77 1.26 11.02
N LEU A 203 -29.49 0.13 10.89
CA LEU A 203 -29.08 -0.97 10.03
C LEU A 203 -29.15 -0.61 8.53
N LEU A 204 -30.13 0.20 8.12
CA LEU A 204 -30.16 0.74 6.76
C LEU A 204 -29.02 1.72 6.49
N GLU A 205 -28.66 2.57 7.46
CA GLU A 205 -27.51 3.48 7.35
C GLU A 205 -26.18 2.73 7.20
N ALA A 206 -26.05 1.52 7.75
CA ALA A 206 -24.85 0.69 7.61
C ALA A 206 -24.50 0.39 6.14
N PHE A 207 -25.49 0.33 5.24
CA PHE A 207 -25.24 0.14 3.80
C PHE A 207 -24.51 1.34 3.17
N THR A 208 -24.74 2.55 3.66
CA THR A 208 -24.07 3.77 3.14
C THR A 208 -22.59 3.85 3.50
N HIS A 209 -22.17 3.07 4.50
CA HIS A 209 -20.77 2.95 4.91
C HIS A 209 -19.99 2.00 4.00
N CYS A 210 -20.66 1.10 3.27
CA CYS A 210 -20.02 0.27 2.26
C CYS A 210 -19.76 1.10 1.01
N ARG A 211 -18.52 1.56 0.83
CA ARG A 211 -18.12 2.43 -0.29
C ARG A 211 -17.21 1.73 -1.28
N LEU A 212 -17.42 2.03 -2.56
CA LEU A 212 -16.52 1.72 -3.65
C LEU A 212 -15.78 3.00 -4.04
N GLU A 213 -14.58 3.19 -3.49
CA GLU A 213 -13.71 4.28 -3.92
C GLU A 213 -13.03 3.93 -5.24
N LYS A 214 -12.87 4.93 -6.11
CA LYS A 214 -12.13 4.79 -7.36
C LYS A 214 -10.65 4.55 -7.07
N VAL A 215 -9.99 3.81 -7.93
CA VAL A 215 -8.52 3.70 -7.93
C VAL A 215 -7.97 5.03 -8.43
N LEU A 216 -7.06 5.66 -7.68
CA LEU A 216 -6.36 6.86 -8.14
C LEU A 216 -5.57 6.49 -9.41
N GLN A 217 -5.94 7.07 -10.56
CA GLN A 217 -5.30 6.83 -11.86
C GLN A 217 -4.36 7.97 -12.27
N GLU A 218 -4.33 9.07 -11.53
CA GLU A 218 -3.61 10.30 -11.89
C GLU A 218 -2.09 10.07 -12.04
N ASP A 219 -1.48 9.33 -11.11
CA ASP A 219 -0.05 8.99 -11.14
C ASP A 219 0.37 8.16 -12.37
N LEU A 220 -0.57 7.43 -12.99
CA LEU A 220 -0.25 6.51 -14.08
C LEU A 220 -0.02 7.26 -15.40
N ALA A 221 -0.82 8.29 -15.67
CA ALA A 221 -0.72 9.09 -16.89
C ALA A 221 0.64 9.80 -16.96
N GLU A 222 1.06 10.41 -15.84
CA GLU A 222 2.36 11.07 -15.75
C GLU A 222 3.52 10.08 -15.98
N LEU A 223 3.43 8.88 -15.39
CA LEU A 223 4.46 7.85 -15.55
C LEU A 223 4.52 7.32 -16.98
N GLN A 224 3.37 7.16 -17.64
CA GLN A 224 3.28 6.77 -19.04
C GLN A 224 3.93 7.82 -19.96
N GLU A 225 3.63 9.11 -19.76
CA GLU A 225 4.23 10.21 -20.53
C GLU A 225 5.75 10.24 -20.37
N ARG A 226 6.25 10.09 -19.14
CA ARG A 226 7.69 10.03 -18.85
C ARG A 226 8.37 8.86 -19.56
N HIS A 227 7.74 7.68 -19.54
CA HIS A 227 8.26 6.51 -20.25
C HIS A 227 8.28 6.74 -21.77
N LEU A 228 7.20 7.28 -22.34
CA LEU A 228 7.10 7.57 -23.78
C LEU A 228 8.20 8.56 -24.22
N TYR A 229 8.39 9.63 -23.44
CA TYR A 229 9.45 10.60 -23.67
C TYR A 229 10.84 9.94 -23.64
N CYS A 230 11.07 9.05 -22.66
CA CYS A 230 12.33 8.30 -22.56
C CYS A 230 12.59 7.44 -23.80
N ARG A 231 11.59 6.68 -24.28
CA ARG A 231 11.72 5.84 -25.48
C ARG A 231 11.93 6.66 -26.76
N GLY A 232 11.31 7.83 -26.86
CA GLY A 232 11.57 8.78 -27.94
C GLY A 232 13.02 9.30 -27.94
N ASN A 233 13.62 9.49 -26.76
CA ASN A 233 15.05 9.84 -26.65
C ASN A 233 15.96 8.66 -27.03
N GLU A 234 15.59 7.44 -26.63
CA GLU A 234 16.34 6.23 -26.95
C GLU A 234 16.42 6.01 -28.47
N SER A 235 15.29 6.16 -29.17
CA SER A 235 15.24 6.12 -30.64
C SER A 235 16.15 7.17 -31.29
N ARG A 236 16.07 8.44 -30.85
CA ARG A 236 16.93 9.52 -31.37
C ARG A 236 18.42 9.25 -31.13
N GLN A 237 18.79 8.72 -29.96
CA GLN A 237 20.15 8.35 -29.64
C GLN A 237 20.65 7.16 -30.49
N ALA A 238 19.76 6.18 -30.77
CA ALA A 238 20.07 5.06 -31.63
C ALA A 238 20.35 5.50 -33.08
N ILE A 239 19.53 6.42 -33.61
CA ILE A 239 19.74 7.03 -34.94
C ILE A 239 21.08 7.77 -34.98
N ALA A 240 21.37 8.63 -34.00
CA ALA A 240 22.64 9.35 -33.94
C ALA A 240 23.86 8.41 -33.85
N THR A 241 23.73 7.29 -33.13
CA THR A 241 24.77 6.26 -33.05
C THR A 241 24.94 5.51 -34.37
N ALA A 242 23.86 5.31 -35.12
CA ALA A 242 23.88 4.69 -36.44
C ALA A 242 24.48 5.60 -37.53
N GLU A 243 24.20 6.90 -37.50
CA GLU A 243 24.78 7.88 -38.42
C GLU A 243 26.32 7.95 -38.32
N VAL A 244 26.87 7.84 -37.10
CA VAL A 244 28.33 7.75 -36.89
C VAL A 244 28.93 6.45 -37.46
N LYS A 245 28.14 5.37 -37.61
CA LYS A 245 28.60 4.10 -38.20
C LYS A 245 28.73 4.16 -39.72
N GLN A 246 28.05 5.07 -40.40
CA GLN A 246 28.04 5.16 -41.86
C GLN A 246 29.13 6.12 -42.36
N SER A 247 30.37 5.63 -42.45
CA SER A 247 31.56 6.40 -42.86
C SER A 247 31.80 6.42 -44.38
N GLU A 248 32.66 7.34 -44.82
CA GLU A 248 33.23 7.45 -46.18
C GLU A 248 33.74 6.10 -46.77
N CYS A 249 34.07 5.12 -45.92
CA CYS A 249 34.50 3.79 -46.34
C CYS A 249 33.43 3.00 -47.10
N THR A 250 32.15 3.35 -46.97
CA THR A 250 31.07 2.78 -47.82
C THR A 250 31.30 3.07 -49.32
N LYS A 251 31.93 4.19 -49.66
CA LYS A 251 32.32 4.54 -51.05
C LYS A 251 33.57 3.80 -51.53
N PHE A 252 34.41 3.30 -50.62
CA PHE A 252 35.61 2.51 -50.93
C PHE A 252 35.25 1.06 -51.27
N VAL A 253 34.27 0.46 -50.56
CA VAL A 253 33.80 -0.92 -50.81
C VAL A 253 33.35 -1.13 -52.26
N ALA A 254 32.83 -0.10 -52.93
CA ALA A 254 32.44 -0.18 -54.33
C ALA A 254 33.62 -0.32 -55.32
N ILE A 255 34.83 0.08 -54.91
CA ILE A 255 36.04 0.14 -55.76
C ILE A 255 37.06 -0.93 -55.36
N ASP A 256 36.92 -1.52 -54.18
CA ASP A 256 37.70 -2.67 -53.73
C ASP A 256 37.22 -3.98 -54.39
N GLN A 257 37.30 -4.03 -55.71
CA GLN A 257 36.93 -5.19 -56.51
C GLN A 257 38.11 -5.64 -57.36
N ILE A 258 38.30 -6.95 -57.45
CA ILE A 258 39.32 -7.55 -58.32
C ILE A 258 38.88 -7.33 -59.78
N PRO A 259 39.68 -6.67 -60.64
CA PRO A 259 39.34 -6.49 -62.04
C PRO A 259 39.12 -7.83 -62.75
N SER A 260 38.11 -7.91 -63.63
CA SER A 260 37.86 -9.13 -64.42
C SER A 260 39.04 -9.42 -65.36
N HIS A 261 39.34 -10.71 -65.57
CA HIS A 261 40.36 -11.17 -66.52
C HIS A 261 40.12 -10.63 -67.94
N ASP A 262 38.86 -10.39 -68.33
CA ASP A 262 38.48 -9.86 -69.64
C ASP A 262 38.98 -8.42 -69.86
N GLU A 263 39.25 -7.66 -68.78
CA GLU A 263 39.77 -6.30 -68.88
C GLU A 263 41.22 -6.24 -69.39
N CYS A 264 41.96 -7.34 -69.29
CA CYS A 264 43.32 -7.46 -69.79
C CYS A 264 43.36 -7.57 -71.33
N GLY A 265 42.26 -8.01 -71.97
CA GLY A 265 42.23 -8.28 -73.41
C GLY A 265 43.26 -9.33 -73.85
N VAL A 266 43.33 -9.61 -75.15
CA VAL A 266 44.31 -10.53 -75.74
C VAL A 266 45.27 -9.75 -76.64
N PRO A 267 46.60 -9.91 -76.53
CA PRO A 267 47.54 -9.26 -77.44
C PRO A 267 47.31 -9.78 -78.87
N GLN A 268 47.12 -8.87 -79.83
CA GLN A 268 46.78 -9.24 -81.21
C GLN A 268 48.00 -9.77 -82.00
N HIS A 269 49.24 -9.50 -81.55
CA HIS A 269 50.47 -9.99 -82.21
C HIS A 269 51.59 -10.32 -81.20
N PRO A 270 52.42 -11.36 -81.41
CA PRO A 270 53.49 -11.76 -80.49
C PRO A 270 54.63 -10.74 -80.36
N ASP A 271 54.92 -10.00 -81.43
CA ASP A 271 56.05 -9.05 -81.48
C ASP A 271 55.72 -7.71 -80.79
N THR A 272 54.47 -7.52 -80.37
CA THR A 272 53.99 -6.31 -79.69
C THR A 272 53.77 -6.51 -78.20
N MET A 273 54.28 -7.61 -77.62
CA MET A 273 54.14 -7.91 -76.19
C MET A 273 54.67 -6.79 -75.28
N ARG A 274 55.74 -6.09 -75.70
CA ARG A 274 56.23 -4.90 -74.98
C ARG A 274 55.19 -3.77 -74.97
N TYR A 275 54.60 -3.46 -76.12
CA TYR A 275 53.59 -2.41 -76.24
C TYR A 275 52.30 -2.78 -75.48
N TYR A 276 51.90 -4.04 -75.53
CA TYR A 276 50.78 -4.58 -74.77
C TYR A 276 51.00 -4.45 -73.25
N ALA A 277 52.19 -4.83 -72.75
CA ALA A 277 52.54 -4.67 -71.34
C ALA A 277 52.58 -3.20 -70.90
N GLU A 278 53.10 -2.30 -71.73
CA GLU A 278 53.12 -0.85 -71.45
C GLU A 278 51.71 -0.25 -71.43
N ALA A 279 50.84 -0.67 -72.35
CA ALA A 279 49.43 -0.24 -72.40
C ALA A 279 48.62 -0.74 -71.19
N LEU A 280 48.80 -2.01 -70.79
CA LEU A 280 48.17 -2.56 -69.59
C LEU A 280 48.62 -1.83 -68.32
N ARG A 281 49.94 -1.61 -68.18
CA ARG A 281 50.49 -0.88 -67.05
C ARG A 281 49.87 0.51 -66.94
N ASN A 282 49.72 1.24 -68.05
CA ASN A 282 49.12 2.56 -68.05
C ASN A 282 47.61 2.51 -67.73
N LYS A 283 46.89 1.53 -68.28
CA LYS A 283 45.45 1.34 -68.01
C LYS A 283 45.15 1.05 -66.53
N PHE A 284 45.97 0.22 -65.88
CA PHE A 284 45.80 -0.10 -64.46
C PHE A 284 46.42 0.92 -63.52
N LYS A 285 47.34 1.76 -63.99
CA LYS A 285 47.96 2.81 -63.17
C LYS A 285 46.93 3.78 -62.61
N ASP A 286 46.03 4.30 -63.45
CA ASP A 286 45.03 5.27 -63.00
C ASP A 286 44.03 4.66 -62.00
N LYS A 287 43.63 3.40 -62.24
CA LYS A 287 42.77 2.63 -61.32
C LYS A 287 43.47 2.35 -59.99
N TYR A 288 44.76 2.00 -60.03
CA TYR A 288 45.56 1.77 -58.83
C TYR A 288 45.76 3.06 -58.04
N ASP A 289 46.07 4.18 -58.71
CA ASP A 289 46.25 5.49 -58.08
C ASP A 289 44.94 6.03 -57.49
N GLU A 290 43.78 5.74 -58.10
CA GLU A 290 42.47 6.01 -57.51
C GLU A 290 42.17 5.10 -56.31
N TRP A 291 42.44 3.80 -56.42
CA TRP A 291 42.26 2.85 -55.31
C TRP A 291 43.16 3.21 -54.13
N VAL A 292 44.43 3.55 -54.34
CA VAL A 292 45.37 3.99 -53.31
C VAL A 292 44.86 5.26 -52.63
N ARG A 293 44.44 6.29 -53.39
CA ARG A 293 43.90 7.53 -52.80
C ARG A 293 42.64 7.27 -51.97
N ARG A 294 41.72 6.43 -52.44
CA ARG A 294 40.48 6.14 -51.72
C ARG A 294 40.70 5.21 -50.52
N ARG A 295 41.61 4.24 -50.63
CA ARG A 295 42.05 3.40 -49.53
C ARG A 295 42.74 4.24 -48.48
N GLU A 296 43.70 5.10 -48.84
CA GLU A 296 44.36 6.02 -47.91
C GLU A 296 43.36 7.02 -47.32
N SER A 297 42.35 7.47 -48.04
CA SER A 297 41.28 8.29 -47.50
C SER A 297 40.39 7.53 -46.50
N CYS A 298 40.08 6.25 -46.75
CA CYS A 298 39.35 5.39 -45.81
C CYS A 298 40.22 4.97 -44.62
N ASP A 299 41.48 4.61 -44.82
CA ASP A 299 42.47 4.28 -43.79
C ASP A 299 42.79 5.49 -42.94
N THR A 300 42.91 6.68 -43.54
CA THR A 300 43.05 7.93 -42.80
C THR A 300 41.75 8.26 -42.10
N ALA A 301 40.57 8.06 -42.68
CA ALA A 301 39.30 8.22 -41.95
C ALA A 301 39.12 7.21 -40.79
N ALA A 302 39.65 5.99 -40.93
CA ALA A 302 39.64 4.93 -39.92
C ALA A 302 40.69 5.16 -38.82
N ASN A 303 41.88 5.67 -39.17
CA ASN A 303 42.99 5.92 -38.25
C ASN A 303 43.00 7.33 -37.65
N SER A 304 42.40 8.33 -38.32
CA SER A 304 42.45 9.74 -37.89
C SER A 304 41.51 10.07 -36.74
N THR A 305 40.75 9.12 -36.20
CA THR A 305 39.93 9.45 -35.05
C THR A 305 39.78 8.25 -34.12
N GLU A 306 40.86 7.94 -33.38
CA GLU A 306 40.73 7.40 -32.02
C GLU A 306 39.63 8.18 -31.25
N SER A 307 39.51 9.48 -31.51
CA SER A 307 38.40 10.33 -31.08
C SER A 307 37.00 9.91 -31.58
N LEU A 308 36.81 9.34 -32.79
CA LEU A 308 35.53 8.79 -33.27
C LEU A 308 35.28 7.40 -32.70
N ARG A 309 36.32 6.57 -32.53
CA ARG A 309 36.21 5.29 -31.82
C ARG A 309 35.75 5.52 -30.38
N LEU A 310 36.38 6.47 -29.69
CA LEU A 310 36.01 6.91 -28.35
C LEU A 310 34.63 7.58 -28.32
N ARG A 311 34.30 8.41 -29.32
CA ARG A 311 32.97 9.03 -29.44
C ARG A 311 31.86 8.00 -29.66
N LYS A 312 32.10 7.00 -30.51
CA LYS A 312 31.17 5.88 -30.74
C LYS A 312 30.99 5.06 -29.46
N ALA A 313 32.08 4.70 -28.79
CA ALA A 313 32.00 3.99 -27.52
C ALA A 313 31.23 4.79 -26.46
N ALA A 314 31.46 6.12 -26.38
CA ALA A 314 30.73 7.00 -25.48
C ALA A 314 29.23 7.10 -25.83
N LEU A 315 28.88 7.18 -27.12
CA LEU A 315 27.48 7.18 -27.57
C LEU A 315 26.79 5.84 -27.30
N GLU A 316 27.49 4.72 -27.49
CA GLU A 316 26.99 3.37 -27.18
C GLU A 316 26.79 3.17 -25.67
N GLU A 317 27.70 3.69 -24.83
CA GLU A 317 27.53 3.70 -23.38
C GLU A 317 26.33 4.57 -22.94
N GLN A 318 26.20 5.78 -23.50
CA GLN A 318 25.04 6.64 -23.26
C GLN A 318 23.73 5.98 -23.69
N GLN A 319 23.72 5.28 -24.83
CA GLN A 319 22.57 4.54 -25.32
C GLN A 319 22.19 3.40 -24.34
N GLN A 320 23.17 2.66 -23.83
CA GLN A 320 22.92 1.59 -22.84
C GLN A 320 22.37 2.15 -21.52
N GLN A 321 22.93 3.26 -21.03
CA GLN A 321 22.45 3.94 -19.82
C GLN A 321 21.01 4.43 -19.99
N LEU A 322 20.70 5.07 -21.13
CA LEU A 322 19.35 5.53 -21.44
C LEU A 322 18.35 4.37 -21.52
N ARG A 323 18.73 3.27 -22.17
CA ARG A 323 17.92 2.05 -22.23
C ARG A 323 17.64 1.48 -20.84
N ALA A 324 18.63 1.47 -19.95
CA ALA A 324 18.44 1.01 -18.57
C ALA A 324 17.44 1.90 -17.81
N ILE A 325 17.50 3.21 -18.00
CA ILE A 325 16.54 4.17 -17.40
C ILE A 325 15.13 3.93 -17.94
N CYS A 326 14.97 3.82 -19.27
CA CYS A 326 13.65 3.59 -19.85
C CYS A 326 13.07 2.23 -19.44
N ASN A 327 13.91 1.20 -19.32
CA ASN A 327 13.49 -0.10 -18.78
C ASN A 327 13.04 -0.01 -17.32
N SER A 328 13.71 0.80 -16.49
CA SER A 328 13.28 1.03 -15.10
C SER A 328 11.94 1.75 -15.02
N LEU A 329 11.68 2.72 -15.91
CA LEU A 329 10.37 3.38 -16.00
C LEU A 329 9.28 2.40 -16.46
N GLN A 330 9.63 1.51 -17.39
CA GLN A 330 8.73 0.44 -17.82
C GLN A 330 8.38 -0.50 -16.67
N ASP A 331 9.37 -0.92 -15.87
CA ASP A 331 9.15 -1.76 -14.69
C ASP A 331 8.26 -1.08 -13.65
N GLU A 332 8.45 0.23 -13.42
CA GLU A 332 7.60 1.00 -12.51
C GLU A 332 6.15 1.06 -13.01
N LEU A 333 5.97 1.29 -14.32
CA LEU A 333 4.67 1.36 -14.96
C LEU A 333 3.96 0.00 -14.85
N ASP A 334 4.63 -1.07 -15.26
CA ASP A 334 4.13 -2.45 -15.14
C ASP A 334 3.72 -2.74 -13.69
N HIS A 335 4.58 -2.42 -12.72
CA HIS A 335 4.32 -2.66 -11.30
C HIS A 335 3.08 -1.92 -10.78
N ARG A 336 2.94 -0.63 -11.11
CA ARG A 336 1.75 0.17 -10.71
C ARG A 336 0.48 -0.39 -11.31
N ILE A 337 0.52 -0.88 -12.54
CA ILE A 337 -0.63 -1.50 -13.21
C ILE A 337 -1.07 -2.76 -12.48
N CYS A 338 -0.12 -3.60 -12.08
CA CYS A 338 -0.43 -4.77 -11.27
C CYS A 338 -1.07 -4.41 -9.94
N GLY A 339 -0.46 -3.45 -9.24
CA GLY A 339 -0.92 -2.97 -7.96
C GLY A 339 -2.35 -2.43 -8.08
N GLY A 340 -2.64 -1.70 -9.15
CA GLY A 340 -3.96 -1.20 -9.51
C GLY A 340 -5.01 -2.29 -9.60
N LYS A 341 -4.72 -3.38 -10.35
CA LYS A 341 -5.62 -4.55 -10.46
C LYS A 341 -5.90 -5.20 -9.10
N VAL A 342 -4.84 -5.59 -8.37
CA VAL A 342 -4.99 -6.27 -7.07
C VAL A 342 -5.75 -5.37 -6.08
N ALA A 343 -5.49 -4.07 -6.12
CA ALA A 343 -6.21 -3.11 -5.30
C ALA A 343 -7.68 -2.93 -5.73
N ALA A 344 -7.99 -3.03 -7.02
CA ALA A 344 -9.37 -3.04 -7.53
C ALA A 344 -10.13 -4.30 -7.09
N GLU A 345 -9.53 -5.49 -7.22
CA GLU A 345 -10.09 -6.76 -6.75
C GLU A 345 -10.34 -6.75 -5.24
N ARG A 346 -9.35 -6.31 -4.46
CA ARG A 346 -9.48 -6.18 -3.00
C ARG A 346 -10.61 -5.22 -2.60
N ARG A 347 -10.76 -4.10 -3.32
CA ARG A 347 -11.86 -3.14 -3.09
C ARG A 347 -13.22 -3.76 -3.38
N CYS A 348 -13.36 -4.50 -4.48
CA CYS A 348 -14.60 -5.22 -4.78
C CYS A 348 -14.94 -6.24 -3.70
N HIS A 349 -13.99 -7.08 -3.31
CA HIS A 349 -14.19 -8.07 -2.27
C HIS A 349 -14.60 -7.44 -0.94
N SER A 350 -13.90 -6.38 -0.52
CA SER A 350 -14.21 -5.64 0.71
C SER A 350 -15.62 -5.04 0.69
N TYR A 351 -16.03 -4.46 -0.45
CA TYR A 351 -17.38 -3.93 -0.61
C TYR A 351 -18.45 -5.03 -0.56
N GLU A 352 -18.24 -6.14 -1.25
CA GLU A 352 -19.17 -7.29 -1.27
C GLU A 352 -19.32 -7.89 0.14
N GLU A 353 -18.21 -8.10 0.85
CA GLU A 353 -18.24 -8.57 2.25
C GLU A 353 -18.94 -7.58 3.18
N CYS A 354 -18.71 -6.27 3.02
CA CYS A 354 -19.38 -5.22 3.79
C CYS A 354 -20.90 -5.26 3.55
N TYR A 355 -21.30 -5.31 2.27
CA TYR A 355 -22.70 -5.30 1.86
C TYR A 355 -23.42 -6.56 2.34
N GLU A 356 -22.85 -7.75 2.15
CA GLU A 356 -23.47 -9.00 2.59
C GLU A 356 -23.57 -9.08 4.12
N ARG A 357 -22.59 -8.53 4.85
CA ARG A 357 -22.68 -8.42 6.31
C ARG A 357 -23.83 -7.50 6.75
N ALA A 358 -23.95 -6.32 6.13
CA ALA A 358 -25.04 -5.39 6.42
C ALA A 358 -26.41 -5.99 6.10
N ARG A 359 -26.51 -6.69 4.96
CA ARG A 359 -27.69 -7.42 4.52
C ARG A 359 -28.09 -8.54 5.47
N ALA A 360 -27.14 -9.38 5.87
CA ALA A 360 -27.41 -10.46 6.83
C ALA A 360 -27.92 -9.90 8.17
N ASN A 361 -27.26 -8.87 8.69
CA ASN A 361 -27.67 -8.21 9.94
C ASN A 361 -29.07 -7.60 9.83
N PHE A 362 -29.37 -6.88 8.73
CA PHE A 362 -30.68 -6.28 8.51
C PHE A 362 -31.79 -7.34 8.38
N LEU A 363 -31.57 -8.39 7.60
CA LEU A 363 -32.57 -9.45 7.41
C LEU A 363 -32.86 -10.20 8.70
N GLU A 364 -31.85 -10.44 9.52
CA GLU A 364 -32.02 -11.10 10.81
C GLU A 364 -32.81 -10.20 11.78
N GLN A 365 -32.41 -8.93 11.90
CA GLN A 365 -33.09 -7.98 12.80
C GLN A 365 -34.50 -7.60 12.32
N ASN A 366 -34.76 -7.59 11.02
CA ASN A 366 -36.10 -7.35 10.50
C ASN A 366 -37.07 -8.46 10.96
N LYS A 367 -36.63 -9.72 10.93
CA LYS A 367 -37.43 -10.86 11.43
C LYS A 367 -37.68 -10.76 12.94
N THR A 368 -36.68 -10.41 13.73
CA THR A 368 -36.82 -10.29 15.19
C THR A 368 -37.77 -9.15 15.54
N VAL A 369 -37.63 -7.97 14.92
CA VAL A 369 -38.52 -6.82 15.15
C VAL A 369 -39.95 -7.13 14.71
N ALA A 370 -40.16 -7.89 13.62
CA ALA A 370 -41.48 -8.32 13.19
C ALA A 370 -42.16 -9.29 14.19
N ALA A 371 -41.38 -10.09 14.92
CA ALA A 371 -41.89 -10.90 16.03
C ALA A 371 -42.23 -10.04 17.25
N LEU A 372 -41.32 -9.13 17.64
CA LEU A 372 -41.50 -8.24 18.77
C LEU A 372 -42.67 -7.27 18.59
N GLU A 373 -42.95 -6.81 17.36
CA GLU A 373 -44.13 -5.98 17.09
C GLU A 373 -45.43 -6.70 17.46
N LYS A 374 -45.52 -8.01 17.23
CA LYS A 374 -46.69 -8.80 17.61
C LYS A 374 -46.85 -8.87 19.13
N GLU A 375 -45.75 -9.04 19.85
CA GLU A 375 -45.74 -9.06 21.33
C GLU A 375 -46.13 -7.69 21.89
N MET A 376 -45.51 -6.60 21.42
CA MET A 376 -45.85 -5.24 21.86
C MET A 376 -47.31 -4.87 21.57
N LYS A 377 -47.88 -5.34 20.45
CA LYS A 377 -49.31 -5.17 20.13
C LYS A 377 -50.22 -5.89 21.12
N GLN A 378 -49.82 -7.07 21.60
CA GLN A 378 -50.56 -7.81 22.61
C GLN A 378 -50.49 -7.11 23.97
N GLU A 379 -49.30 -6.70 24.40
CA GLU A 379 -49.10 -5.94 25.64
C GLU A 379 -49.91 -4.65 25.64
N TYR A 380 -49.82 -3.86 24.56
CA TYR A 380 -50.57 -2.60 24.44
C TYR A 380 -52.08 -2.82 24.48
N ARG A 381 -52.58 -3.88 23.83
CA ARG A 381 -54.00 -4.26 23.88
C ARG A 381 -54.41 -4.62 25.31
N ALA A 382 -53.64 -5.43 26.01
CA ALA A 382 -53.92 -5.85 27.39
C ALA A 382 -53.94 -4.64 28.34
N LEU A 383 -52.92 -3.77 28.28
CA LEU A 383 -52.85 -2.55 29.11
C LEU A 383 -54.07 -1.63 28.87
N LYS A 384 -54.47 -1.42 27.61
CA LYS A 384 -55.66 -0.61 27.28
C LYS A 384 -56.98 -1.24 27.74
N ARG A 385 -57.07 -2.58 27.73
CA ARG A 385 -58.23 -3.30 28.28
C ARG A 385 -58.30 -3.18 29.80
N ILE A 386 -57.17 -3.37 30.48
CA ILE A 386 -57.07 -3.19 31.93
C ILE A 386 -57.51 -1.77 32.32
N ILE A 387 -57.03 -0.72 31.63
CA ILE A 387 -57.49 0.65 31.89
C ILE A 387 -59.00 0.81 31.71
N CYS A 388 -59.59 0.19 30.68
CA CYS A 388 -61.04 0.23 30.48
C CYS A 388 -61.78 -0.38 31.68
N ILE A 389 -61.30 -1.52 32.16
CA ILE A 389 -61.88 -2.25 33.29
C ILE A 389 -61.74 -1.44 34.58
N LEU A 390 -60.54 -0.90 34.87
CA LEU A 390 -60.29 -0.07 36.05
C LEU A 390 -61.19 1.18 36.08
N LYS A 391 -61.47 1.79 34.92
CA LYS A 391 -62.42 2.91 34.82
C LYS A 391 -63.87 2.51 35.08
N ALA A 392 -64.28 1.30 34.70
CA ALA A 392 -65.63 0.82 34.99
C ALA A 392 -65.85 0.63 36.51
N PHE A 393 -64.79 0.34 37.28
CA PHE A 393 -64.87 0.25 38.73
C PHE A 393 -65.14 1.60 39.42
N GLU A 394 -64.78 2.74 38.81
CA GLU A 394 -65.05 4.08 39.36
C GLU A 394 -66.55 4.47 39.26
N GLY A 395 -67.32 3.85 38.35
CA GLY A 395 -68.73 4.18 38.06
C GLY A 395 -69.78 3.34 38.80
N GLY A 396 -69.35 2.33 39.56
CA GLY A 396 -70.24 1.31 40.13
C GLY A 396 -70.33 0.09 39.21
N VAL A 397 -69.98 -1.08 39.75
CA VAL A 397 -69.74 -2.30 38.96
C VAL A 397 -71.06 -2.88 38.42
N GLU A 398 -71.45 -2.48 37.21
CA GLU A 398 -72.44 -3.20 36.43
C GLU A 398 -71.76 -4.21 35.50
N GLU A 399 -72.19 -5.47 35.54
CA GLU A 399 -71.70 -6.58 34.69
C GLU A 399 -71.70 -6.21 33.19
N LYS A 400 -72.66 -5.37 32.77
CA LYS A 400 -72.81 -4.90 31.39
C LYS A 400 -71.68 -3.98 30.93
N GLU A 401 -71.12 -3.16 31.82
CA GLU A 401 -70.05 -2.22 31.48
C GLU A 401 -68.70 -2.94 31.29
N LEU A 402 -68.48 -4.03 32.03
CA LEU A 402 -67.28 -4.85 31.87
C LEU A 402 -67.25 -5.66 30.58
N GLU A 403 -68.39 -6.16 30.12
CA GLU A 403 -68.46 -6.90 28.84
C GLU A 403 -68.17 -6.00 27.62
N VAL A 404 -68.47 -4.70 27.73
CA VAL A 404 -68.06 -3.68 26.75
C VAL A 404 -66.54 -3.56 26.69
N CYS A 405 -65.85 -3.57 27.83
CA CYS A 405 -64.39 -3.51 27.87
C CYS A 405 -63.72 -4.80 27.34
N ARG A 406 -64.33 -5.98 27.55
CA ARG A 406 -63.82 -7.27 27.06
C ARG A 406 -63.91 -7.41 25.54
N SER A 407 -65.03 -7.00 24.97
CA SER A 407 -65.29 -7.04 23.53
C SER A 407 -64.64 -5.86 22.77
N ARG A 408 -64.06 -4.88 23.47
CA ARG A 408 -63.48 -3.69 22.86
C ARG A 408 -62.28 -4.03 21.97
N THR A 409 -62.35 -3.52 20.75
CA THR A 409 -61.20 -3.46 19.83
C THR A 409 -60.36 -2.22 20.15
N VAL A 410 -59.09 -2.45 20.51
CA VAL A 410 -58.12 -1.38 20.78
C VAL A 410 -57.45 -0.96 19.48
N ASN A 411 -57.32 0.35 19.23
CA ASN A 411 -56.50 0.89 18.13
C ASN A 411 -55.01 0.59 18.43
N LEU A 412 -54.34 -0.11 17.52
CA LEU A 412 -52.94 -0.53 17.64
C LEU A 412 -51.96 0.31 16.80
N ASP A 413 -52.44 1.32 16.08
CA ASP A 413 -51.62 2.21 15.25
C ASP A 413 -50.47 2.85 16.04
N PRO A 414 -50.62 3.29 17.31
CA PRO A 414 -49.53 3.92 18.06
C PRO A 414 -48.33 3.00 18.33
N VAL A 415 -48.54 1.69 18.36
CA VAL A 415 -47.48 0.69 18.59
C VAL A 415 -47.03 0.02 17.29
N GLY A 416 -47.81 0.16 16.21
CA GLY A 416 -47.54 -0.43 14.91
C GLY A 416 -46.31 0.18 14.25
N ILE A 417 -45.52 -0.66 13.60
CA ILE A 417 -44.35 -0.23 12.84
C ILE A 417 -44.77 -0.01 11.38
N ASP A 418 -44.42 1.15 10.83
CA ASP A 418 -44.51 1.37 9.39
C ASP A 418 -43.37 0.61 8.68
N TRP A 419 -43.73 -0.53 8.08
CA TRP A 419 -42.79 -1.39 7.38
C TRP A 419 -42.44 -0.89 5.97
N THR A 420 -43.09 0.14 5.45
CA THR A 420 -42.86 0.60 4.07
C THR A 420 -41.41 0.95 3.77
N PRO A 421 -40.64 1.64 4.65
CA PRO A 421 -39.24 1.98 4.38
C PRO A 421 -38.29 0.78 4.48
N PHE A 422 -38.73 -0.31 5.11
CA PHE A 422 -37.91 -1.47 5.44
C PHE A 422 -38.12 -2.67 4.49
N LYS A 423 -39.05 -2.54 3.53
CA LYS A 423 -39.34 -3.59 2.52
C LYS A 423 -38.31 -3.63 1.40
N ILE A 424 -37.73 -2.49 1.04
CA ILE A 424 -36.80 -2.36 -0.08
C ILE A 424 -35.41 -2.13 0.50
N LEU A 425 -34.50 -3.08 0.25
CA LEU A 425 -33.11 -2.89 0.61
C LEU A 425 -32.41 -1.96 -0.39
N PRO A 426 -31.39 -1.20 0.04
CA PRO A 426 -30.53 -0.47 -0.87
C PRO A 426 -29.96 -1.42 -1.93
N PRO A 427 -30.02 -1.08 -3.23
CA PRO A 427 -29.54 -1.97 -4.29
C PRO A 427 -28.05 -2.21 -4.16
N GLN A 428 -27.63 -3.46 -4.36
CA GLN A 428 -26.21 -3.80 -4.44
C GLN A 428 -25.61 -3.20 -5.70
N THR A 429 -24.52 -2.47 -5.56
CA THR A 429 -23.77 -2.00 -6.73
C THR A 429 -22.95 -3.18 -7.25
N THR A 430 -23.09 -3.52 -8.54
CA THR A 430 -22.25 -4.57 -9.13
C THR A 430 -20.80 -4.10 -9.15
N CYS A 431 -19.94 -4.68 -8.31
CA CYS A 431 -18.52 -4.40 -8.37
C CYS A 431 -17.87 -5.28 -9.43
N SER A 432 -17.20 -4.66 -10.39
CA SER A 432 -16.37 -5.39 -11.34
C SER A 432 -14.99 -4.78 -11.30
N ALA A 433 -13.98 -5.59 -10.96
CA ALA A 433 -12.59 -5.16 -10.99
C ALA A 433 -12.22 -4.59 -12.37
N ARG A 434 -12.81 -5.12 -13.46
CA ARG A 434 -12.64 -4.61 -14.84
C ARG A 434 -13.26 -3.22 -15.07
N LYS A 435 -14.32 -2.86 -14.34
CA LYS A 435 -14.90 -1.49 -14.38
C LYS A 435 -14.09 -0.50 -13.56
N LEU A 436 -13.42 -0.96 -12.50
CA LEU A 436 -12.53 -0.15 -11.67
C LEU A 436 -11.13 -0.02 -12.28
N TRP A 437 -10.74 -0.98 -13.11
CA TRP A 437 -9.42 -1.08 -13.72
C TRP A 437 -9.51 -1.69 -15.13
N PRO A 438 -9.15 -0.96 -16.19
CA PRO A 438 -9.49 -1.36 -17.56
C PRO A 438 -8.70 -2.59 -18.06
N TRP A 439 -7.48 -2.82 -17.56
CA TRP A 439 -6.60 -3.86 -18.08
C TRP A 439 -6.58 -5.13 -17.21
N PRO A 440 -6.64 -6.33 -17.80
CA PRO A 440 -6.64 -7.59 -17.04
C PRO A 440 -5.28 -7.97 -16.47
N ASN A 441 -4.17 -7.57 -17.12
CA ASN A 441 -2.79 -7.71 -16.65
C ASN A 441 -1.80 -6.91 -17.54
N ALA A 442 -0.54 -6.81 -17.11
CA ALA A 442 0.52 -6.09 -17.82
C ALA A 442 1.05 -6.83 -19.08
N SER A 443 0.61 -8.08 -19.30
CA SER A 443 0.93 -8.86 -20.51
C SER A 443 -0.20 -8.84 -21.55
N SER A 444 -1.29 -8.13 -21.30
CA SER A 444 -2.46 -8.17 -22.16
C SER A 444 -2.26 -7.33 -23.42
N ALA A 445 -2.80 -7.78 -24.55
CA ALA A 445 -2.75 -7.02 -25.80
C ALA A 445 -3.45 -5.65 -25.66
N GLU A 446 -4.52 -5.58 -24.88
CA GLU A 446 -5.24 -4.35 -24.53
C GLU A 446 -4.29 -3.36 -23.82
N TYR A 447 -3.55 -3.82 -22.80
CA TYR A 447 -2.56 -3.00 -22.10
C TYR A 447 -1.42 -2.53 -23.01
N ALA A 448 -0.83 -3.46 -23.77
CA ALA A 448 0.26 -3.14 -24.66
C ALA A 448 -0.14 -2.11 -25.72
N ALA A 449 -1.36 -2.21 -26.26
CA ALA A 449 -1.89 -1.24 -27.21
C ALA A 449 -2.13 0.14 -26.58
N ASP A 450 -2.79 0.20 -25.43
CA ASP A 450 -3.16 1.47 -24.79
C ASP A 450 -1.94 2.21 -24.19
N VAL A 451 -0.98 1.46 -23.65
CA VAL A 451 0.12 2.02 -22.86
C VAL A 451 1.40 2.16 -23.69
N TYR A 452 1.67 1.21 -24.58
CA TYR A 452 2.89 1.19 -25.39
C TYR A 452 2.67 1.38 -26.89
N GLY A 453 1.42 1.52 -27.37
CA GLY A 453 1.13 1.66 -28.80
C GLY A 453 1.79 2.86 -29.49
N SER A 454 2.15 3.89 -28.73
CA SER A 454 2.82 5.10 -29.23
C SER A 454 4.36 5.06 -29.12
N VAL A 455 4.95 3.94 -28.68
CA VAL A 455 6.40 3.78 -28.58
C VAL A 455 7.00 3.57 -29.99
N PRO A 456 8.13 4.22 -30.33
CA PRO A 456 8.80 4.02 -31.62
C PRO A 456 9.15 2.54 -31.89
N THR A 457 8.91 2.07 -33.11
CA THR A 457 9.07 0.66 -33.50
C THR A 457 10.53 0.20 -33.58
N ASP A 458 11.47 1.13 -33.66
CA ASP A 458 12.92 0.88 -33.70
C ASP A 458 13.52 0.59 -32.32
N VAL A 459 12.73 0.74 -31.25
CA VAL A 459 13.14 0.48 -29.86
C VAL A 459 12.44 -0.75 -29.32
N ALA A 460 13.24 -1.70 -28.80
CA ALA A 460 12.71 -2.92 -28.18
C ALA A 460 12.27 -2.66 -26.73
N LEU A 461 10.98 -2.89 -26.46
CA LEU A 461 10.43 -2.93 -25.11
C LEU A 461 11.02 -4.09 -24.31
N LYS A 462 11.11 -3.93 -22.99
CA LYS A 462 11.50 -5.01 -22.09
C LYS A 462 10.35 -6.00 -21.96
N GLU A 463 10.64 -7.29 -21.88
CA GLU A 463 9.63 -8.28 -21.51
C GLU A 463 9.25 -8.11 -20.02
N CYS A 464 7.95 -8.19 -19.76
CA CYS A 464 7.39 -8.08 -18.42
C CYS A 464 7.90 -9.24 -17.55
N SER A 465 8.69 -8.94 -16.51
CA SER A 465 9.33 -9.95 -15.64
C SER A 465 8.72 -10.10 -14.24
N ALA A 466 7.75 -9.26 -13.88
CA ALA A 466 7.13 -9.25 -12.54
C ALA A 466 5.98 -10.28 -12.41
N VAL A 467 6.21 -11.37 -11.67
CA VAL A 467 5.14 -12.31 -11.25
C VAL A 467 4.40 -11.72 -10.05
N PRO A 468 3.06 -11.78 -9.95
CA PRO A 468 2.08 -12.48 -10.80
C PRO A 468 1.53 -11.67 -11.98
N CYS A 469 2.02 -10.46 -12.20
CA CYS A 469 1.49 -9.52 -13.19
C CYS A 469 1.63 -9.93 -14.65
N CYS A 470 2.75 -10.58 -14.95
CA CYS A 470 3.14 -10.92 -16.32
C CYS A 470 2.75 -12.36 -16.66
N GLN A 471 1.95 -13.02 -15.80
CA GLN A 471 1.40 -14.33 -16.14
C GLN A 471 0.35 -14.15 -17.23
N THR A 472 0.77 -14.45 -18.45
CA THR A 472 -0.10 -15.00 -19.47
C THR A 472 -0.73 -16.28 -18.93
N VAL A 473 -2.04 -16.27 -18.72
CA VAL A 473 -2.81 -17.49 -18.97
C VAL A 473 -2.83 -17.64 -20.49
N TYR A 474 -1.76 -18.20 -21.03
CA TYR A 474 -1.82 -18.96 -22.29
C TYR A 474 -1.70 -20.43 -21.90
N SER A 475 -2.86 -21.04 -21.72
CA SER A 475 -3.10 -22.46 -21.95
C SER A 475 -4.50 -22.58 -22.53
#